data_AF-A0A376YIQ9-F1
#
_entry.id   AF-A0A376YIQ9-F1
#
_cell.length_a   1.000
_cell.length_b   1.000
_cell.length_c   1.000
_cell.angle_alpha   90.00
_cell.angle_beta   90.00
_cell.angle_gamma   90.00
#
_symmetry.space_group_name_H-M   'P 1'
#
loop_
_entity.id
_entity.type
_entity.pdbx_description
1 polymer ?
#
loop_
_entity_poly.entity_id
_entity_poly.type
_entity_poly.pdbx_seq_one_letter_code
_entity_poly.pdbx_strand_id
1 'polypeptide(L)' 'MSNTVTLRTDGRLFTGWTSVSVTRSIESVAGYFELGVNVPPDTDLSGLAPGKAFTLEIGGRLSAPVISIHGDAR' A
#
# COMPACT_ATOMS: atom_id res chain seq x y z
N MET A 1 -2.48 -18.60 -11.68
CA MET A 1 -3.07 -17.24 -11.72
C MET A 1 -2.32 -16.41 -10.70
N SER A 2 -1.59 -15.38 -11.14
CA SER A 2 -0.97 -14.42 -10.23
C SER A 2 -2.06 -13.47 -9.73
N ASN A 3 -2.28 -13.42 -8.42
CA ASN A 3 -3.15 -12.42 -7.82
C ASN A 3 -2.47 -11.06 -7.97
N THR A 4 -3.11 -10.13 -8.68
CA THR A 4 -2.59 -8.76 -8.83
C THR A 4 -2.62 -8.05 -7.48
N VAL A 5 -1.51 -7.38 -7.14
CA VAL A 5 -1.40 -6.51 -5.97
C VAL A 5 -1.58 -5.06 -6.41
N THR A 6 -2.46 -4.35 -5.72
CA THR A 6 -2.85 -2.98 -6.07
C THR A 6 -2.87 -2.10 -4.83
N LEU A 7 -2.21 -0.95 -4.90
CA LEU A 7 -2.26 0.08 -3.86
C LEU A 7 -3.11 1.25 -4.34
N ARG A 8 -4.19 1.56 -3.62
CA ARG A 8 -4.97 2.78 -3.82
C ARG A 8 -4.53 3.82 -2.80
N THR A 9 -4.14 5.00 -3.24
CA THR A 9 -3.74 6.13 -2.37
C THR A 9 -3.90 7.43 -3.15
N ASP A 10 -4.27 8.51 -2.47
CA ASP A 10 -4.46 9.84 -3.08
C ASP A 10 -5.39 9.85 -4.31
N GLY A 11 -6.44 9.00 -4.29
CA GLY A 11 -7.35 8.82 -5.42
C GLY A 11 -6.78 8.09 -6.64
N ARG A 12 -5.53 7.61 -6.56
CA ARG A 12 -4.79 6.95 -7.64
C ARG A 12 -4.61 5.45 -7.37
N LEU A 13 -4.39 4.70 -8.43
CA LEU A 13 -4.17 3.26 -8.41
C LEU A 13 -2.74 2.95 -8.88
N PHE A 14 -1.97 2.29 -8.02
CA PHE A 14 -0.60 1.84 -8.29
C PHE A 14 -0.56 0.31 -8.35
N THR A 15 0.03 -0.23 -9.41
CA THR A 15 0.14 -1.67 -9.68
C THR A 15 1.48 -1.98 -10.34
N GLY A 16 1.74 -3.25 -10.68
CA GLY A 16 3.00 -3.68 -11.31
C GLY A 16 4.15 -3.92 -10.35
N TRP A 17 3.86 -4.11 -9.06
CA TRP A 17 4.85 -4.40 -8.02
C TRP A 17 5.65 -5.67 -8.34
N THR A 18 6.98 -5.54 -8.36
CA THR A 18 7.91 -6.67 -8.58
C THR A 18 8.40 -7.28 -7.27
N SER A 19 8.30 -6.54 -6.16
CA SER A 19 8.52 -7.02 -4.80
C SER A 19 7.31 -6.70 -3.94
N VAL A 20 6.84 -7.70 -3.18
CA VAL A 20 5.67 -7.58 -2.30
C VAL A 20 5.95 -8.36 -1.02
N SER A 21 5.88 -7.69 0.12
CA SER A 21 5.88 -8.30 1.45
C SER A 21 4.68 -7.81 2.25
N VAL A 22 3.93 -8.73 2.85
CA VAL A 22 2.76 -8.41 3.68
C VAL A 22 2.83 -9.27 4.94
N THR A 23 2.85 -8.62 6.10
CA THR A 23 2.93 -9.26 7.40
C THR A 23 1.68 -8.93 8.21
N ARG A 24 1.03 -9.98 8.73
CA ARG A 24 -0.06 -9.85 9.69
C ARG A 24 0.11 -10.90 10.77
N SER A 25 0.14 -10.47 12.03
CA SER A 25 0.20 -11.36 13.18
C SER A 25 -0.98 -11.08 14.11
N ILE A 26 -1.34 -12.08 14.92
CA ILE A 26 -2.32 -11.93 15.99
C ILE A 26 -1.70 -11.12 17.15
N GLU A 27 -0.39 -11.22 17.31
CA GLU A 27 0.42 -10.55 18.34
C GLU A 27 0.58 -9.04 18.09
N SER A 28 0.32 -8.58 16.86
CA SER A 28 0.37 -7.17 16.50
C SER A 28 -1.03 -6.63 16.23
N VAL A 29 -1.33 -5.47 16.82
CA VAL A 29 -2.57 -4.73 16.56
C VAL A 29 -2.67 -4.29 15.10
N ALA A 30 -1.53 -4.03 14.45
CA ALA A 30 -1.46 -3.63 13.05
C ALA A 30 -0.60 -4.55 12.19
N GLY A 31 -1.12 -4.82 10.99
CA GLY A 31 -0.32 -5.43 9.94
C GLY A 31 0.66 -4.43 9.33
N TYR A 32 1.57 -4.95 8.53
CA TYR A 32 2.61 -4.20 7.85
C TYR A 32 2.74 -4.68 6.39
N PHE A 33 3.18 -3.80 5.49
CA PHE A 33 3.51 -4.19 4.13
C PHE A 33 4.63 -3.33 3.55
N GLU A 34 5.35 -3.91 2.59
CA GLU A 34 6.34 -3.24 1.75
C GLU A 34 6.09 -3.62 0.29
N LEU A 35 6.20 -2.63 -0.60
CA LEU A 35 6.07 -2.83 -2.05
C LEU A 35 7.28 -2.20 -2.74
N GLY A 36 7.82 -2.90 -3.72
CA GLY A 36 8.96 -2.44 -4.51
C GLY A 36 8.72 -2.61 -6.00
N VAL A 37 9.14 -1.62 -6.79
CA VAL A 37 9.08 -1.62 -8.25
C VAL A 37 10.13 -0.67 -8.79
N ASN A 38 10.73 -1.01 -9.95
CA ASN A 38 11.55 -0.07 -10.70
C ASN A 38 10.63 0.83 -11.55
N VAL A 39 10.86 2.13 -11.53
CA VAL A 39 10.06 3.10 -12.29
C VAL A 39 10.91 3.89 -13.28
N PRO A 40 10.35 4.30 -14.44
CA PRO A 40 10.98 5.31 -15.29
C PRO A 40 11.27 6.61 -14.53
N PRO A 41 12.32 7.37 -14.91
CA PRO A 41 12.73 8.60 -14.19
C PRO A 41 11.63 9.63 -13.97
N ASP A 42 10.73 9.81 -14.95
CA ASP A 42 9.67 10.82 -14.91
C ASP A 42 8.35 10.30 -14.33
N THR A 43 8.38 9.15 -13.65
CA THR A 43 7.18 8.59 -13.04
C THR A 43 6.78 9.43 -11.82
N ASP A 44 5.57 9.96 -11.85
CA ASP A 44 5.02 10.71 -10.72
C ASP A 44 4.64 9.78 -9.56
N LEU A 45 5.37 9.90 -8.45
CA LEU A 45 5.20 9.13 -7.22
C LEU A 45 4.58 9.95 -6.07
N SER A 46 4.09 11.17 -6.33
CA SER A 46 3.54 12.06 -5.30
C SER A 46 2.41 11.41 -4.48
N GLY A 47 1.62 10.52 -5.09
CA GLY A 47 0.57 9.76 -4.40
C GLY A 47 1.08 8.73 -3.37
N LEU A 48 2.38 8.38 -3.41
CA LEU A 48 3.04 7.46 -2.47
C LEU A 48 3.74 8.18 -1.31
N ALA A 49 3.58 9.50 -1.18
CA ALA A 49 4.18 10.27 -0.11
C ALA A 49 3.72 9.77 1.28
N PRO A 50 4.59 9.85 2.32
CA PRO A 50 4.21 9.49 3.68
C PRO A 50 2.95 10.22 4.19
N GLY A 51 2.17 9.54 5.03
CA GLY A 51 0.96 10.10 5.65
C GLY A 51 -0.31 10.06 4.79
N LYS A 52 -0.21 9.65 3.52
CA LYS A 52 -1.40 9.46 2.67
C LYS A 52 -2.21 8.24 3.12
N ALA A 53 -3.52 8.40 3.19
CA ALA A 53 -4.44 7.28 3.40
C ALA A 53 -4.35 6.31 2.21
N PHE A 54 -4.30 5.01 2.51
CA PHE A 54 -4.12 3.97 1.51
C PHE A 54 -5.06 2.78 1.71
N THR A 55 -5.20 1.96 0.67
CA THR A 55 -5.82 0.63 0.71
C THR A 55 -5.02 -0.32 -0.16
N LEU A 56 -4.61 -1.46 0.40
CA LEU A 56 -3.93 -2.53 -0.33
C LEU A 56 -4.94 -3.62 -0.72
N GLU A 57 -5.00 -3.95 -2.00
CA GLU A 57 -5.83 -5.02 -2.55
C GLU A 57 -4.95 -6.14 -3.11
N ILE A 58 -5.31 -7.38 -2.79
CA ILE A 58 -4.60 -8.58 -3.27
C ILE A 58 -5.61 -9.52 -3.91
N GLY A 59 -5.51 -9.73 -5.22
CA GLY A 59 -6.40 -10.63 -5.97
C GLY A 59 -7.87 -10.19 -5.98
N GLY A 60 -8.13 -8.89 -5.93
CA GLY A 60 -9.50 -8.33 -5.83
C GLY A 60 -10.15 -8.45 -4.45
N ARG A 61 -9.45 -9.02 -3.45
CA ARG A 61 -9.89 -9.00 -2.06
C ARG A 61 -9.28 -7.78 -1.36
N LEU A 62 -10.14 -6.90 -0.86
CA LEU A 62 -9.77 -5.77 0.00
C LEU A 62 -9.07 -6.30 1.25
N SER A 63 -7.78 -6.02 1.41
CA SER A 63 -7.16 -6.05 2.73
C SER A 63 -7.48 -4.70 3.35
N ALA A 64 -8.59 -4.64 4.09
CA ALA A 64 -9.04 -3.41 4.75
C ALA A 64 -7.89 -2.77 5.57
N PRO A 65 -7.80 -1.43 5.61
CA PRO A 65 -6.77 -0.76 6.40
C PRO A 65 -6.93 -1.13 7.88
N VAL A 66 -5.84 -1.52 8.53
CA VAL A 66 -5.79 -1.40 9.98
C VAL A 66 -5.69 0.09 10.28
N ILE A 67 -6.82 0.67 10.69
CA ILE A 67 -6.92 1.94 11.45
C ILE A 67 -6.11 3.11 10.83
N SER A 68 -6.78 3.98 10.07
CA SER A 68 -6.25 5.31 9.75
C SER A 68 -6.21 6.17 11.01
N ILE A 69 -5.13 6.11 11.79
CA ILE A 69 -4.84 7.11 12.82
C ILE A 69 -4.33 8.36 12.11
N HIS A 70 -5.15 9.39 12.02
CA HIS A 70 -4.70 10.73 11.66
C HIS A 70 -3.87 11.26 12.84
N GLY A 71 -2.56 11.06 12.79
CA GLY A 71 -1.63 11.69 13.72
C GLY A 71 -1.39 13.13 13.28
N ASP A 72 -1.87 14.08 14.08
CA ASP A 72 -1.54 15.50 13.98
C ASP A 72 -0.01 15.67 14.15
N ALA A 73 0.65 16.23 13.14
CA ALA A 73 2.06 16.58 13.24
C ALA A 73 2.18 17.87 14.08
N ARG A 74 2.54 17.71 15.34
CA ARG A 74 3.27 18.75 16.07
C ARG A 74 4.76 18.59 15.83
#